data_AF-A0A7K0SLL2-F1
#
_entry.id   AF-A0A7K0SLL2-F1
#
_cell.length_a   1.000
_cell.length_b   1.000
_cell.length_c   1.000
_cell.angle_alpha   90.00
_cell.angle_beta   90.00
_cell.angle_gamma   90.00
#
_symmetry.space_group_name_H-M   'P 1'
#
loop_
_entity.id
_entity.type
_entity.pdbx_description
1 polymer ?
#
loop_
_entity_poly.entity_id
_entity_poly.type
_entity_poly.pdbx_seq_one_letter_code
_entity_poly.pdbx_strand_id
1 'polypeptide(L)' 'MTRTFSPKPADVQREWIIIDAEDVVLGRLASHAAVLLRGKHKPTFAQHMDMGDHV' A
#
# COMPACT_ATOMS: atom_id res chain seq x y z
N MET A 1 -8.44 8.47 26.89
CA MET A 1 -8.09 7.62 25.73
C MET A 1 -7.97 8.50 24.50
N THR A 2 -6.82 8.49 23.84
CA THR A 2 -6.63 9.17 22.55
C THR A 2 -7.36 8.38 21.47
N ARG A 3 -8.13 9.04 20.60
CA ARG A 3 -8.84 8.36 19.49
C ARG A 3 -7.85 8.11 18.37
N THR A 4 -7.60 6.84 18.07
CA THR A 4 -6.83 6.41 16.90
C THR A 4 -7.79 5.99 15.80
N PHE A 5 -7.52 6.41 14.56
CA PHE A 5 -8.31 5.98 13.41
C PHE A 5 -8.18 4.47 13.23
N SER A 6 -9.30 3.78 13.02
CA SER A 6 -9.34 2.36 12.65
C SER A 6 -10.21 2.24 11.41
N PRO A 7 -9.63 1.87 10.26
CA PRO A 7 -10.36 1.80 8.99
C PRO A 7 -11.39 0.69 9.02
N LYS A 8 -12.47 0.91 8.28
CA LYS A 8 -13.50 -0.08 7.97
C LYS A 8 -13.34 -0.53 6.51
N PRO A 9 -13.93 -1.67 6.12
CA PRO A 9 -13.89 -2.14 4.72
C PRO A 9 -14.38 -1.10 3.71
N ALA A 10 -15.37 -0.26 4.08
CA ALA A 10 -15.88 0.81 3.23
C ALA A 10 -14.91 1.99 3.04
N ASP A 11 -13.91 2.12 3.92
CA ASP A 11 -12.88 3.17 3.83
C ASP A 11 -11.72 2.74 2.91
N VAL A 12 -11.68 1.47 2.48
CA VAL A 12 -10.61 0.94 1.62
C VAL A 12 -10.87 1.38 0.18
N GLN A 13 -10.03 2.31 -0.28
CA GLN A 13 -9.96 2.71 -1.69
C GLN A 13 -8.67 2.16 -2.30
N ARG A 14 -8.79 1.48 -3.45
CA ARG A 14 -7.67 0.88 -4.17
C ARG A 14 -7.51 1.56 -5.52
N GLU A 15 -6.29 1.88 -5.85
CA GLU A 15 -5.90 2.43 -7.14
C GLU A 15 -5.12 1.40 -7.95
N TRP A 16 -5.03 1.63 -9.26
CA TRP A 16 -4.17 0.88 -10.16
C TRP A 16 -2.93 1.70 -10.43
N ILE A 17 -1.78 1.15 -10.09
CA ILE A 17 -0.48 1.78 -10.25
C ILE A 17 0.28 1.00 -11.32
N ILE A 18 0.89 1.72 -12.27
CA ILE A 18 1.76 1.14 -13.28
C ILE A 18 3.18 1.55 -12.92
N ILE A 19 4.09 0.59 -12.85
CA ILE A 19 5.51 0.84 -12.57
C ILE A 19 6.34 0.49 -13.80
N ASP A 20 7.11 1.47 -14.27
CA ASP A 20 8.16 1.23 -15.25
C ASP A 20 9.38 0.59 -14.55
N ALA A 21 9.84 -0.53 -15.11
CA ALA A 21 10.92 -1.33 -14.58
C ALA A 21 12.25 -1.13 -15.33
N GLU A 22 12.29 -0.27 -16.34
CA GLU A 22 13.50 -0.03 -17.15
C GLU A 22 14.68 0.45 -16.28
N ASP A 23 15.86 -0.17 -16.47
CA ASP A 23 17.10 0.11 -15.73
C ASP A 23 17.01 0.05 -14.19
N VAL A 24 16.00 -0.61 -13.62
CA VAL A 24 15.86 -0.77 -12.17
C VAL A 24 16.33 -2.16 -11.70
N VAL A 25 17.12 -2.17 -10.62
CA VAL A 25 17.52 -3.41 -9.95
C VAL A 25 16.29 -4.11 -9.34
N LEU A 26 16.07 -5.37 -9.72
CA LEU A 26 14.93 -6.20 -9.29
C LEU A 26 14.59 -6.08 -7.80
N GLY A 27 15.59 -6.21 -6.91
CA GLY A 27 15.36 -6.17 -5.47
C GLY A 27 14.83 -4.82 -4.96
N ARG A 28 15.23 -3.71 -5.61
CA ARG A 28 14.73 -2.37 -5.27
C ARG A 28 13.28 -2.23 -5.76
N LEU A 29 13.02 -2.59 -7.01
CA LEU A 29 11.68 -2.60 -7.59
C LEU A 29 10.69 -3.41 -6.74
N ALA A 30 11.06 -4.65 -6.39
CA ALA A 30 10.23 -5.54 -5.59
C ALA A 30 9.94 -4.97 -4.19
N SER A 31 10.95 -4.34 -3.56
CA SER A 31 10.77 -3.70 -2.25
C SER A 31 9.77 -2.54 -2.30
N HIS A 32 9.84 -1.72 -3.35
CA HIS A 32 8.87 -0.63 -3.56
C HIS A 32 7.46 -1.15 -3.84
N ALA A 33 7.32 -2.13 -4.75
CA ALA A 33 6.03 -2.75 -5.05
C ALA A 33 5.40 -3.38 -3.80
N ALA A 34 6.18 -4.05 -2.94
CA ALA A 34 5.69 -4.64 -1.70
C ALA A 34 5.20 -3.61 -0.64
N VAL A 35 5.62 -2.35 -0.73
CA VAL A 35 5.09 -1.26 0.11
C VAL A 35 3.71 -0.82 -0.40
N LEU A 36 3.54 -0.74 -1.71
CA LEU A 36 2.28 -0.38 -2.38
C LEU A 36 1.22 -1.47 -2.18
N LEU A 37 1.56 -2.73 -2.44
CA LEU A 37 0.68 -3.90 -2.24
C LEU A 37 0.20 -4.07 -0.79
N ARG A 38 0.98 -3.60 0.19
CA ARG A 38 0.56 -3.63 1.62
C ARG A 38 -0.21 -2.38 2.04
N GLY A 39 -0.28 -1.34 1.21
CA GLY A 39 -0.89 -0.06 1.57
C GLY A 39 -0.09 0.75 2.61
N LYS A 40 1.18 0.38 2.87
CA LYS A 40 2.02 1.04 3.90
C LYS A 40 2.36 2.50 3.60
N HIS A 41 2.14 2.93 2.35
CA HIS A 41 2.31 4.32 1.94
C HIS A 41 1.08 5.19 2.29
N LYS A 42 -0.07 4.58 2.64
CA LYS A 42 -1.29 5.31 3.00
C LYS A 42 -1.28 5.72 4.47
N PRO A 43 -1.71 6.94 4.82
CA PRO A 43 -1.80 7.40 6.22
C PRO A 43 -2.87 6.63 7.03
N THR A 44 -3.78 5.94 6.35
CA THR A 44 -4.85 5.13 6.93
C THR A 44 -4.47 3.67 7.18
N PHE A 45 -3.20 3.30 6.98
CA PHE A 45 -2.71 1.93 7.13
C PHE A 45 -3.08 1.32 8.49
N ALA A 46 -3.66 0.11 8.46
CA ALA A 46 -3.75 -0.75 9.64
C ALA A 46 -3.27 -2.17 9.33
N GLN A 47 -2.50 -2.75 10.26
CA GLN A 47 -1.79 -4.02 10.05
C GLN A 47 -2.69 -5.24 9.83
N HIS A 48 -3.94 -5.17 10.30
CA HIS A 48 -4.86 -6.31 10.31
C HIS A 48 -5.77 -6.39 9.08
N MET A 49 -5.69 -5.42 8.16
CA MET A 49 -6.61 -5.31 7.03
C MET A 49 -5.83 -4.98 5.76
N ASP A 50 -6.23 -5.60 4.65
CA ASP A 50 -5.63 -5.35 3.34
C ASP A 50 -6.24 -4.09 2.71
N MET A 51 -5.38 -3.09 2.52
CA MET A 51 -5.72 -1.75 1.99
C MET A 51 -4.75 -1.32 0.88
N GLY A 52 -3.95 -2.27 0.38
CA GLY A 52 -2.97 -2.00 -0.65
C GLY A 52 -3.59 -1.78 -2.02
N ASP A 53 -2.77 -1.20 -2.89
CA ASP A 53 -3.13 -0.90 -4.27
C ASP A 53 -2.69 -2.01 -5.21
N HIS A 54 -3.27 -2.01 -6.41
CA HIS A 54 -2.87 -2.91 -7.48
C HIS A 54 -1.63 -2.32 -8.17
N VAL A 55 -0.64 -3.18 -8.40
CA VAL A 55 0.67 -2.85 -9.00
C VAL A 55 0.98 -3.87 -10.08
#